data_AF-A0A1A0HFM5-F1
#
_entry.id   AF-A0A1A0HFM5-F1
#
_cell.length_a   1.000
_cell.length_b   1.000
_cell.length_c   1.000
_cell.angle_alpha   90.00
_cell.angle_beta   90.00
_cell.angle_gamma   90.00
#
_symmetry.space_group_name_H-M   'P 1'
#
loop_
_entity.id
_entity.type
_entity.pdbx_description
1 polymer ?
#
loop_
_entity_poly.entity_id
_entity_poly.type
_entity_poly.pdbx_seq_one_letter_code
_entity_poly.pdbx_strand_id
1 'polypeptide(L)'
;MWIDILWGIASAKHFFSWRADHLGRNADVKNGFETGFRNGLAELPEAYQRQNIRLSTQETHINYEKYGIITLTTSEGSVYTFNYVVVTAPLSVLGITVQNNRHILNWAPPLPRGFQDFLP
;
A
#
# COMPACT_ATOMS: atom_id res chain seq x y z
N MET A 1 -11.99 -17.99 11.09
CA MET A 1 -10.74 -18.25 10.34
C MET A 1 -9.85 -17.02 10.55
N TRP A 2 -8.62 -17.17 11.05
CA TRP A 2 -7.81 -16.01 11.46
C TRP A 2 -7.08 -15.32 10.29
N ILE A 3 -6.73 -16.08 9.25
CA ILE A 3 -5.85 -15.64 8.17
C ILE A 3 -6.58 -15.59 6.81
N ASP A 4 -7.89 -15.86 6.77
CA ASP A 4 -8.73 -15.84 5.55
C ASP A 4 -8.10 -16.50 4.30
N ILE A 5 -7.38 -17.62 4.50
CA ILE A 5 -6.76 -18.43 3.46
C ILE A 5 -7.25 -19.87 3.61
N LEU A 6 -7.53 -20.53 2.48
CA LEU A 6 -7.88 -21.95 2.44
C LEU A 6 -6.75 -22.79 3.04
N TRP A 7 -7.09 -23.77 3.89
CA TRP A 7 -6.10 -24.66 4.52
C TRP A 7 -5.15 -25.26 3.47
N GLY A 8 -5.66 -25.75 2.33
CA GLY A 8 -4.83 -26.36 1.29
C GLY A 8 -3.73 -25.47 0.69
N ILE A 9 -3.80 -24.15 0.88
CA ILE A 9 -2.80 -23.18 0.41
C ILE A 9 -1.91 -22.69 1.57
N ALA A 10 -2.40 -22.79 2.81
CA ALA A 10 -1.68 -22.35 3.98
C ALA A 10 -0.42 -23.18 4.24
N SER A 11 0.72 -22.52 4.40
CA SER A 11 1.96 -23.19 4.83
C SER A 11 1.84 -23.66 6.27
N ALA A 12 1.81 -24.98 6.50
CA ALA A 12 1.70 -25.55 7.85
C ALA A 12 2.83 -25.11 8.80
N LYS A 13 4.05 -24.91 8.27
CA LYS A 13 5.21 -24.41 9.03
C LYS A 13 5.01 -22.97 9.48
N HIS A 14 4.42 -22.13 8.62
CA HIS A 14 4.36 -20.69 8.85
C HIS A 14 3.03 -20.20 9.40
N PHE A 15 1.94 -20.96 9.24
CA PHE A 15 0.59 -20.57 9.63
C PHE A 15 0.48 -20.08 11.08
N PHE A 16 1.21 -20.73 12.00
CA PHE A 16 1.26 -20.34 13.43
C PHE A 16 2.52 -19.55 13.81
N SER A 17 3.44 -19.33 12.87
CA SER A 17 4.65 -18.53 13.09
C SER A 17 4.39 -17.03 13.03
N TRP A 18 3.30 -16.61 12.40
CA TRP A 18 2.77 -15.25 12.44
C TRP A 18 2.12 -14.94 13.78
N ARG A 19 2.76 -15.33 14.89
CA ARG A 19 2.29 -15.19 16.26
C ARG A 19 1.88 -13.75 16.55
N ALA A 20 0.63 -13.43 16.28
CA ALA A 20 -0.13 -12.41 16.96
C ALA A 20 -0.91 -13.13 18.05
N ASP A 21 -0.20 -13.57 19.09
CA ASP A 21 -0.88 -13.83 20.36
C ASP A 21 -1.37 -12.45 20.83
N HIS A 22 -2.57 -12.07 20.38
CA HIS A 22 -3.17 -10.81 20.79
C HIS A 22 -3.26 -10.81 22.31
N LEU A 23 -2.60 -9.84 22.95
CA LEU A 23 -2.67 -9.70 24.39
C LEU A 23 -4.04 -9.14 24.78
N GLY A 24 -4.73 -9.84 25.67
CA GLY A 24 -6.05 -9.44 26.17
C GLY A 24 -7.21 -9.94 25.32
N ARG A 25 -8.37 -9.30 25.50
CA ARG A 25 -9.62 -9.69 24.81
C ARG A 25 -9.80 -8.85 23.55
N ASN A 26 -10.39 -9.46 22.52
CA ASN A 26 -10.90 -8.72 21.39
C ASN A 26 -12.02 -7.76 21.83
N ALA A 27 -12.02 -6.56 21.26
CA ALA A 27 -13.06 -5.57 21.45
C ALA A 27 -13.76 -5.31 20.12
N ASP A 28 -15.09 -5.33 20.14
CA ASP A 28 -15.89 -5.01 18.98
C ASP A 28 -16.13 -3.49 18.87
N VAL A 29 -15.86 -2.92 17.71
CA VAL A 29 -15.96 -1.48 17.46
C VAL A 29 -17.41 -1.12 17.13
N LYS A 30 -18.19 -0.80 18.16
CA LYS A 30 -19.65 -0.55 18.05
C LYS A 30 -20.03 0.69 17.24
N ASN A 31 -19.13 1.66 17.12
CA ASN A 31 -19.34 2.90 16.37
C ASN A 31 -18.69 2.87 14.97
N GLY A 32 -18.30 1.69 14.48
CA GLY A 32 -17.72 1.50 13.16
C GLY A 32 -16.22 1.84 13.07
N PHE A 33 -15.46 1.01 12.36
CA PHE A 33 -14.01 1.18 12.15
C PHE A 33 -13.64 2.48 11.42
N GLU A 34 -14.56 3.04 10.63
CA GLU A 34 -14.37 4.34 9.97
C GLU A 34 -14.05 5.45 10.97
N THR A 35 -14.59 5.37 12.20
CA THR A 35 -14.30 6.35 13.25
C THR A 35 -12.80 6.42 13.56
N GLY A 36 -12.09 5.28 13.55
CA GLY A 36 -10.64 5.25 13.74
C GLY A 36 -9.89 5.96 12.62
N PHE A 37 -10.30 5.74 11.37
CA PHE A 37 -9.73 6.44 10.21
C PHE A 37 -9.96 7.95 10.28
N ARG A 38 -11.21 8.38 10.58
CA ARG A 38 -11.55 9.80 10.71
C ARG A 38 -10.76 10.49 11.82
N ASN A 39 -10.59 9.82 12.96
CA ASN A 39 -9.78 10.35 14.07
C ASN A 39 -8.32 10.51 13.65
N GLY A 40 -7.72 9.50 13.00
CA GLY A 40 -6.35 9.62 12.50
C GLY A 40 -6.19 10.73 11.46
N LEU A 41 -7.19 10.92 10.58
CA LEU A 41 -7.18 12.02 9.62
C LEU A 41 -7.28 13.39 10.32
N ALA A 42 -8.08 13.50 11.38
CA ALA A 42 -8.25 14.72 12.17
C ALA A 42 -6.99 15.16 12.95
N GLU A 43 -5.98 14.29 13.07
CA GLU A 43 -4.67 14.67 13.61
C GLU A 43 -3.90 15.64 12.69
N LEU A 44 -4.28 15.72 11.40
CA LEU A 44 -3.70 16.65 10.43
C LEU A 44 -4.51 17.95 10.33
N PRO A 45 -3.87 19.14 10.23
CA PRO A 45 -4.58 20.40 10.02
C PRO A 45 -5.43 20.38 8.73
N GLU A 46 -6.65 20.92 8.76
CA GLU A 46 -7.55 20.90 7.59
C GLU A 46 -6.95 21.54 6.33
N ALA A 47 -6.17 22.61 6.49
CA ALA A 47 -5.49 23.26 5.37
C ALA A 47 -4.47 22.32 4.72
N TYR A 48 -3.76 21.53 5.54
CA TYR A 48 -2.82 20.53 5.05
C TYR A 48 -3.55 19.41 4.32
N GLN A 49 -4.64 18.90 4.87
CA GLN A 49 -5.45 17.85 4.22
C GLN A 49 -5.92 18.29 2.83
N ARG A 50 -6.53 19.49 2.73
CA ARG A 50 -7.05 20.02 1.46
C ARG A 50 -5.97 20.25 0.40
N GLN A 51 -4.76 20.63 0.81
CA GLN A 51 -3.67 20.90 -0.12
C GLN A 51 -2.91 19.64 -0.54
N ASN A 52 -2.77 18.64 0.35
CA ASN A 52 -1.84 17.53 0.16
C ASN A 52 -2.52 16.18 -0.07
N ILE A 53 -3.76 15.99 0.34
CA ILE A 53 -4.50 14.75 0.10
C ILE A 53 -5.24 14.87 -1.23
N ARG A 54 -4.84 14.06 -2.20
CA ARG A 54 -5.44 14.02 -3.54
C ARG A 54 -6.25 12.73 -3.69
N LEU A 55 -7.57 12.86 -3.68
CA LEU A 55 -8.47 11.76 -3.98
C LEU A 55 -8.61 11.60 -5.49
N SER A 56 -9.11 10.43 -5.92
CA SER A 56 -9.27 10.08 -7.34
C SER A 56 -8.00 10.21 -8.17
N THR A 57 -6.84 10.16 -7.50
CA THR A 57 -5.52 10.21 -8.13
C THR A 57 -4.98 8.81 -8.10
N GLN A 58 -4.74 8.24 -9.28
CA GLN A 58 -4.15 6.90 -9.40
C GLN A 58 -2.74 7.03 -9.95
N GLU A 59 -1.76 6.61 -9.17
CA GLU A 59 -0.37 6.51 -9.57
C GLU A 59 -0.18 5.31 -10.51
N THR A 60 0.56 5.52 -11.59
CA THR A 60 0.86 4.48 -12.58
C THR A 60 2.36 4.24 -12.74
N HIS A 61 3.19 5.24 -12.44
CA HIS A 61 4.65 5.12 -12.56
C HIS A 61 5.35 5.77 -11.38
N ILE A 62 6.38 5.08 -10.87
CA ILE A 62 7.35 5.59 -9.88
C ILE A 62 8.73 5.54 -10.51
N ASN A 63 9.31 6.72 -10.80
CA ASN A 63 10.69 6.83 -11.27
C ASN A 63 11.60 7.34 -10.15
N TYR A 64 12.62 6.56 -9.81
CA TYR A 64 13.67 6.85 -8.82
C TYR A 64 15.08 6.64 -9.39
N GLU A 65 15.26 6.74 -10.71
CA GLU A 65 16.58 6.63 -11.37
C GLU A 65 17.53 7.77 -10.99
N LYS A 66 16.96 8.96 -10.74
CA LYS A 66 17.74 10.14 -10.36
C LYS A 66 17.93 10.20 -8.85
N TYR A 67 19.18 10.22 -8.41
CA TYR A 67 19.49 10.37 -6.99
C TYR A 67 18.86 11.63 -6.39
N GLY A 68 18.16 11.47 -5.27
CA GLY A 68 17.54 12.55 -4.49
C GLY A 68 16.22 13.09 -5.05
N ILE A 69 15.73 12.57 -6.20
CA ILE A 69 14.46 12.98 -6.80
C ILE A 69 13.69 11.75 -7.26
N ILE A 70 12.49 11.59 -6.73
CA ILE A 70 11.51 10.58 -7.13
C ILE A 70 10.39 11.30 -7.88
N THR A 71 10.00 10.74 -9.01
CA THR A 71 8.93 11.27 -9.87
C THR A 71 7.76 10.29 -9.89
N LEU A 72 6.55 10.78 -9.60
CA LEU A 72 5.31 10.01 -9.67
C LEU A 72 4.48 10.50 -10.86
N THR A 73 4.02 9.58 -11.70
CA THR A 73 3.09 9.88 -12.81
C THR A 73 1.74 9.27 -12.53
N THR A 74 0.68 10.07 -12.69
CA THR A 74 -0.70 9.61 -12.53
C THR A 74 -1.30 9.10 -13.83
N SER A 75 -2.42 8.40 -13.74
CA SER A 75 -3.22 7.96 -14.90
C SER A 75 -3.70 9.12 -15.77
N GLU A 76 -3.85 10.32 -15.20
CA GLU A 76 -4.21 11.55 -15.89
C GLU A 76 -3.00 12.28 -16.51
N GLY A 77 -1.79 11.74 -16.34
CA GLY A 77 -0.56 12.33 -16.86
C GLY A 77 0.04 13.44 -16.00
N SER A 78 -0.51 13.69 -14.80
CA SER A 78 0.10 14.62 -13.85
C SER A 78 1.41 14.05 -13.31
N VAL A 79 2.40 14.91 -13.13
CA VAL A 79 3.73 14.54 -12.66
C VAL A 79 4.05 15.28 -11.37
N TYR A 80 4.46 14.53 -10.34
CA TYR A 80 4.85 15.07 -9.04
C TYR A 80 6.29 14.67 -8.72
N THR A 81 7.02 15.54 -8.02
CA THR A 81 8.42 15.29 -7.65
C THR A 81 8.61 15.41 -6.14
N PHE A 82 9.38 14.48 -5.58
CA PHE A 82 9.61 14.37 -4.14
C PHE A 82 11.04 13.91 -3.86
N ASN A 83 11.53 14.10 -2.63
CA ASN A 83 12.80 13.51 -2.21
C ASN A 83 12.65 12.06 -1.74
N TYR A 84 11.45 11.68 -1.28
CA TYR A 84 11.14 10.36 -0.74
C TYR A 84 9.72 9.95 -1.14
N VAL A 85 9.49 8.63 -1.21
CA VAL A 85 8.16 8.05 -1.41
C VAL A 85 7.95 6.93 -0.39
N VAL A 86 6.76 6.88 0.19
CA VAL A 86 6.31 5.78 1.04
C VAL A 86 5.19 5.08 0.31
N VAL A 87 5.38 3.81 -0.02
CA VAL A 87 4.40 3.02 -0.78
C VAL A 87 3.60 2.16 0.20
N THR A 88 2.32 2.45 0.33
CA THR A 88 1.37 1.71 1.19
C THR A 88 0.30 0.98 0.37
N ALA A 89 0.54 0.79 -0.93
CA ALA A 89 -0.37 0.05 -1.80
C ALA A 89 -0.49 -1.42 -1.34
N PRO A 90 -1.68 -2.03 -1.45
CA PRO A 90 -1.86 -3.44 -1.09
C PRO A 90 -0.93 -4.36 -1.88
N LEU A 91 -0.49 -5.46 -1.26
CA LEU A 91 0.38 -6.45 -1.90
C LEU A 91 -0.20 -6.99 -3.23
N SER A 92 -1.52 -7.15 -3.30
CA SER A 92 -2.23 -7.59 -4.50
C SER A 92 -2.13 -6.62 -5.67
N VAL A 93 -1.97 -5.32 -5.40
CA VAL A 93 -1.73 -4.29 -6.43
C VAL A 93 -0.27 -4.32 -6.86
N LEU A 94 0.65 -4.47 -5.89
CA LEU A 94 2.09 -4.54 -6.16
C LEU A 94 2.49 -5.78 -6.98
N GLY A 95 1.77 -6.90 -6.85
CA GLY A 95 1.98 -8.12 -7.63
C GLY A 95 1.40 -8.09 -9.05
N ILE A 96 0.78 -7.00 -9.49
CA ILE A 96 0.27 -6.92 -10.87
C ILE A 96 1.44 -6.80 -11.84
N THR A 97 1.63 -7.82 -12.67
CA THR A 97 2.70 -7.87 -13.70
C THR A 97 2.18 -7.73 -15.13
N VAL A 98 0.86 -7.82 -15.33
CA VAL A 98 0.23 -7.74 -16.65
C VAL A 98 0.28 -6.30 -17.16
N GLN A 99 1.10 -6.06 -18.19
CA GLN A 99 1.41 -4.73 -18.75
C GLN A 99 0.18 -3.92 -19.23
N ASN A 100 -0.95 -4.58 -19.49
CA ASN A 100 -2.20 -3.92 -19.92
C ASN A 100 -3.23 -3.76 -18.78
N ASN A 101 -2.87 -4.08 -17.54
CA ASN A 101 -3.78 -3.88 -16.42
C ASN A 101 -3.79 -2.40 -16.03
N ARG A 102 -4.98 -1.78 -16.02
CA ARG A 102 -5.14 -0.37 -15.66
C ARG A 102 -4.65 0.00 -14.26
N HIS A 103 -4.43 -0.99 -13.38
CA HIS A 103 -3.97 -0.82 -12.00
C HIS A 103 -2.50 -1.18 -11.81
N ILE A 104 -1.75 -1.48 -12.88
CA ILE A 104 -0.32 -1.75 -12.77
C ILE A 104 0.43 -0.51 -12.29
N LEU A 105 1.39 -0.75 -11.39
CA LEU A 105 2.34 0.26 -10.94
C LEU A 105 3.70 -0.06 -11.53
N ASN A 106 4.16 0.79 -12.44
CA ASN A 106 5.44 0.63 -13.13
C ASN A 106 6.56 1.30 -12.35
N TRP A 107 7.73 0.67 -12.34
CA TRP A 107 8.91 1.12 -11.60
C TRP A 107 10.06 1.39 -12.57
N ALA A 108 10.69 2.55 -12.43
CA ALA A 108 11.90 2.92 -13.17
C ALA A 108 12.97 3.42 -12.17
N PRO A 109 14.10 2.73 -11.99
CA PRO A 109 14.40 1.40 -12.52
C PRO A 109 13.43 0.34 -11.93
N PRO A 110 13.44 -0.90 -12.42
CA PRO A 110 12.66 -1.98 -11.83
C PRO A 110 12.99 -2.18 -10.34
N LEU A 111 12.02 -2.67 -9.57
CA LEU A 111 12.24 -3.06 -8.18
C LEU A 111 13.42 -4.03 -8.06
N PRO A 112 14.23 -3.98 -6.99
CA PRO A 112 15.29 -4.95 -6.78
C PRO A 112 14.74 -6.38 -6.75
N ARG A 113 15.54 -7.34 -7.23
CA ARG A 113 15.13 -8.75 -7.37
C ARG A 113 14.52 -9.35 -6.10
N GLY A 114 15.06 -9.03 -4.92
CA GLY A 114 14.51 -9.52 -3.66
C GLY A 114 13.05 -9.11 -3.39
N PHE A 115 12.60 -7.98 -3.95
CA PHE A 115 11.18 -7.60 -3.92
C PHE A 115 10.38 -8.30 -5.02
N GLN A 116 10.95 -8.43 -6.22
CA GLN A 116 10.29 -9.14 -7.32
C GLN A 116 10.02 -10.61 -6.98
N ASP A 117 10.94 -11.29 -6.30
CA ASP A 117 10.80 -12.69 -5.89
C ASP A 117 9.77 -12.86 -4.75
N PHE A 118 9.43 -11.79 -4.03
CA PHE A 118 8.45 -11.78 -2.93
C PHE A 118 7.04 -11.39 -3.40
N LEU A 119 6.93 -10.56 -4.43
CA LEU A 119 5.67 -10.20 -5.03
C LEU A 119 5.15 -11.41 -5.84
N PRO A 120 3.94 -11.92 -5.53
CA PRO A 120 3.42 -13.14 -6.14
C PRO A 120 3.14 -13.02 -7.64
#